data_AF-K2BQ11-F1
#
_entry.id   AF-K2BQ11-F1
#
_cell.length_a   1.000
_cell.length_b   1.000
_cell.length_c   1.000
_cell.angle_alpha   90.00
_cell.angle_beta   90.00
_cell.angle_gamma   90.00
#
_symmetry.space_group_name_H-M   'P 1'
#
loop_
_entity.id
_entity.type
_entity.pdbx_description
1 polymer ?
#
loop_
_entity_poly.entity_id
_entity_poly.type
_entity_poly.pdbx_seq_one_letter_code
_entity_poly.pdbx_strand_id
1 'polypeptide(L)'
;MRLSRDFFERNTLDVARELLGKFMVFNGKVGRITEVEAYIGQDDPACHAARGMTPRNRVMFGQGGFSYVYFIYGMYHCLNFVTEREGFPAAVLI
;
A
#
# COMPACT_ATOMS: atom_id res chain seq x y z
N MET A 1 -15.65 -3.16 -12.00
CA MET A 1 -15.94 -1.90 -11.27
C MET A 1 -14.65 -1.44 -10.60
N ARG A 2 -14.40 -0.12 -10.53
CA ARG A 2 -13.23 0.42 -9.82
C ARG A 2 -13.45 0.28 -8.30
N LEU A 3 -12.43 -0.17 -7.58
CA LEU A 3 -12.46 -0.25 -6.11
C LEU A 3 -12.50 1.18 -5.53
N SER A 4 -13.40 1.43 -4.57
CA SER A 4 -13.50 2.70 -3.83
C SER A 4 -12.46 2.75 -2.70
N ARG A 5 -12.38 3.90 -2.01
CA ARG A 5 -11.52 4.03 -0.81
C ARG A 5 -11.94 3.09 0.32
N ASP A 6 -13.25 2.83 0.46
CA ASP A 6 -13.79 1.91 1.47
C ASP A 6 -13.20 0.50 1.36
N PHE A 7 -12.77 0.08 0.16
CA PHE A 7 -12.07 -1.19 -0.02
C PHE A 7 -10.72 -1.20 0.71
N PHE A 8 -10.00 -0.07 0.72
CA PHE A 8 -8.66 0.06 1.29
C PHE A 8 -8.68 0.49 2.75
N GLU A 9 -9.72 1.19 3.21
CA GLU A 9 -9.93 1.60 4.62
C GLU A 9 -10.38 0.42 5.51
N ARG A 10 -9.68 -0.70 5.38
CA ARG A 10 -9.92 -1.95 6.11
C ARG A 10 -8.59 -2.53 6.60
N ASN A 11 -8.69 -3.64 7.33
CA ASN A 11 -7.52 -4.34 7.82
C ASN A 11 -6.53 -4.70 6.70
N THR A 12 -5.25 -4.39 6.89
CA THR A 12 -4.23 -4.58 5.83
C THR A 12 -4.16 -6.01 5.32
N LEU A 13 -4.31 -7.01 6.19
CA LEU A 13 -4.23 -8.41 5.78
C LEU A 13 -5.45 -8.84 4.96
N ASP A 14 -6.63 -8.30 5.24
CA ASP A 14 -7.84 -8.56 4.45
C ASP A 14 -7.71 -7.90 3.07
N VAL A 15 -7.27 -6.65 3.03
CA VAL A 15 -7.01 -5.93 1.78
C VAL A 15 -5.97 -6.66 0.93
N ALA A 16 -4.86 -7.10 1.52
CA ALA A 16 -3.80 -7.84 0.81
C ALA A 16 -4.36 -9.11 0.16
N ARG A 17 -5.07 -9.95 0.92
CA ARG A 17 -5.65 -11.20 0.40
C ARG A 17 -6.68 -10.93 -0.71
N GLU A 18 -7.52 -9.92 -0.54
CA GLU A 18 -8.57 -9.60 -1.51
C GLU A 18 -8.05 -8.87 -2.77
N LEU A 19 -6.86 -8.26 -2.71
CA LEU A 19 -6.19 -7.66 -3.87
C LEU A 19 -5.70 -8.73 -4.85
N LEU A 20 -5.38 -9.94 -4.39
CA LEU A 20 -5.00 -11.04 -5.26
C LEU A 20 -6.12 -11.35 -6.27
N GLY A 21 -5.75 -11.42 -7.54
CA GLY A 21 -6.67 -11.63 -8.66
C GLY A 21 -7.39 -10.36 -9.14
N LYS A 22 -7.25 -9.22 -8.45
CA LYS A 22 -7.74 -7.92 -8.97
C LYS A 22 -6.85 -7.44 -10.11
N PHE A 23 -7.37 -6.47 -10.86
CA PHE A 23 -6.67 -5.89 -12.00
C PHE A 23 -6.24 -4.45 -11.70
N MET A 24 -4.97 -4.17 -11.95
CA MET A 24 -4.44 -2.81 -12.02
C MET A 24 -4.52 -2.31 -13.46
N VAL A 25 -5.04 -1.10 -13.63
CA VAL A 25 -5.24 -0.48 -14.95
C VAL A 25 -4.51 0.85 -14.98
N PHE A 26 -3.61 1.03 -15.95
CA PHE A 26 -2.84 2.26 -16.10
C PHE A 26 -2.53 2.54 -17.58
N ASN A 27 -2.94 3.71 -18.09
CA ASN A 27 -2.71 4.14 -19.47
C ASN A 27 -3.07 3.06 -20.52
N GLY A 28 -4.26 2.45 -20.38
CA GLY A 28 -4.74 1.39 -21.28
C GLY A 28 -4.10 0.02 -21.07
N LYS A 29 -3.09 -0.10 -20.19
CA LYS A 29 -2.50 -1.38 -19.81
C LYS A 29 -3.27 -2.00 -18.65
N VAL A 30 -3.33 -3.32 -18.64
CA VAL A 30 -4.02 -4.10 -17.60
C VAL A 30 -3.07 -5.19 -17.11
N GLY A 31 -2.88 -5.28 -15.80
CA GLY A 31 -2.12 -6.33 -15.13
C GLY A 31 -2.95 -6.97 -14.03
N ARG A 32 -2.90 -8.29 -13.89
CA ARG A 32 -3.52 -8.99 -12.76
C ARG A 32 -2.54 -9.03 -11.60
N ILE A 33 -2.99 -8.64 -10.42
CA ILE A 33 -2.20 -8.74 -9.19
C ILE A 33 -2.14 -10.22 -8.79
N THR A 34 -0.94 -10.79 -8.76
CA THR A 34 -0.70 -12.21 -8.43
C THR A 34 0.10 -12.40 -7.14
N GLU A 35 0.74 -11.34 -6.67
CA GLU A 35 1.59 -11.32 -5.49
C GLU A 35 1.40 -9.98 -4.78
N VAL A 36 1.48 -10.01 -3.45
CA VAL A 36 1.39 -8.83 -2.59
C VAL A 36 2.17 -9.08 -1.30
N GLU A 37 2.64 -8.01 -0.65
CA GLU A 37 3.21 -8.05 0.70
C GLU A 37 2.52 -7.03 1.60
N ALA A 38 2.19 -7.42 2.83
CA ALA A 38 1.55 -6.54 3.81
C ALA A 38 2.60 -5.99 4.80
N TYR A 39 2.57 -4.68 5.01
CA TYR A 39 3.42 -3.98 5.98
C TYR A 39 2.54 -3.24 6.99
N ILE A 40 2.69 -3.56 8.28
CA ILE A 40 1.70 -3.16 9.31
C ILE A 40 2.36 -2.36 10.42
N GLY A 41 2.33 -1.04 10.28
CA GLY A 41 2.53 -0.14 11.42
C GLY A 41 3.96 -0.09 11.93
N GLN A 42 4.07 0.27 13.20
CA GLN A 42 5.33 0.44 13.92
C GLN A 42 5.89 -0.87 14.47
N ASP A 43 5.01 -1.85 14.71
CA ASP A 43 5.38 -3.16 15.29
C ASP A 43 5.98 -4.11 14.25
N ASP A 44 5.87 -3.78 12.97
CA ASP A 44 6.51 -4.50 11.86
C ASP A 44 7.91 -3.91 11.58
N PRO A 45 9.00 -4.62 11.92
CA PRO A 45 10.36 -4.10 11.73
C PRO A 45 10.76 -3.88 10.27
N ALA A 46 10.06 -4.53 9.32
CA ALA A 46 10.32 -4.37 7.89
C ALA A 46 9.55 -3.17 7.29
N CYS A 47 8.53 -2.67 8.00
CA CYS A 47 7.74 -1.54 7.54
C CYS A 47 8.55 -0.24 7.58
N HIS A 48 8.40 0.59 6.53
CA HIS A 48 9.00 1.92 6.51
C HIS A 48 8.53 2.84 7.65
N ALA A 49 7.42 2.50 8.31
CA ALA A 49 6.89 3.23 9.46
C ALA A 49 7.38 2.70 10.81
N ALA A 50 8.17 1.62 10.86
CA ALA A 50 8.72 1.01 12.08
C ALA A 50 9.39 2.03 13.02
N ARG A 51 10.05 3.04 12.45
CA ARG A 51 10.76 4.11 13.18
C ARG A 51 10.00 5.43 13.22
N GLY A 52 8.70 5.41 12.96
CA GLY A 52 7.85 6.59 12.92
C GLY A 52 7.82 7.30 11.58
N MET A 53 7.19 8.48 11.59
CA MET A 53 6.93 9.26 10.39
C MET A 53 8.18 10.01 9.92
N THR A 54 8.38 10.04 8.61
CA THR A 54 9.40 10.80 7.89
C THR A 54 8.73 11.52 6.71
N PRO A 55 9.38 12.56 6.13
CA PRO A 55 8.86 13.20 4.92
C PRO A 55 8.58 12.21 3.77
N ARG A 56 9.39 11.14 3.69
CA ARG A 56 9.26 10.09 2.67
C ARG A 56 8.02 9.22 2.88
N ASN A 57 7.80 8.72 4.09
CA ASN A 57 6.73 7.75 4.37
C ASN A 57 5.41 8.41 4.83
N ARG A 58 5.35 9.75 4.93
CA ARG A 58 4.17 10.49 5.44
C ARG A 58 2.84 10.08 4.80
N VAL A 59 2.87 9.66 3.53
CA VAL A 59 1.68 9.21 2.80
C VAL A 59 1.07 7.96 3.44
N MET A 60 1.88 7.06 4.02
CA MET A 60 1.39 5.85 4.71
C MET A 60 0.50 6.18 5.90
N PHE A 61 0.64 7.36 6.50
CA PHE A 61 -0.18 7.80 7.63
C PHE A 61 -1.47 8.52 7.19
N GLY A 62 -1.68 8.69 5.89
CA GLY A 62 -2.90 9.29 5.34
C GLY A 62 -4.06 8.30 5.22
N GLN A 63 -5.12 8.73 4.54
CA GLN A 63 -6.31 7.91 4.28
C GLN A 63 -6.00 6.67 3.42
N GLY A 64 -6.68 5.55 3.73
CA GLY A 64 -6.69 4.34 2.90
C GLY A 64 -7.00 4.62 1.43
N GLY A 65 -6.31 3.91 0.54
CA GLY A 65 -6.42 4.04 -0.91
C GLY A 65 -5.49 5.08 -1.53
N PHE A 66 -4.64 5.75 -0.74
CA PHE A 66 -3.50 6.48 -1.32
C PHE A 66 -2.44 5.53 -1.87
N SER A 67 -1.77 5.94 -2.93
CA SER A 67 -0.58 5.25 -3.44
C SER A 67 0.67 5.81 -2.77
N TYR A 68 1.45 4.94 -2.14
CA TYR A 68 2.79 5.25 -1.64
C TYR A 68 3.83 4.65 -2.57
N VAL A 69 4.45 5.50 -3.40
CA VAL A 69 5.52 5.11 -4.33
C VAL A 69 6.83 5.67 -3.82
N TYR A 70 7.86 4.83 -3.71
CA TYR A 70 9.19 5.26 -3.28
C TYR A 70 10.28 4.72 -4.20
N PHE A 71 11.39 5.45 -4.24
CA PHE A 71 12.58 5.10 -4.99
C PHE A 71 13.51 4.21 -4.16
N ILE A 72 13.97 3.11 -4.73
CA ILE A 72 14.83 2.11 -4.06
C ILE A 72 16.10 1.86 -4.88
N TYR A 73 17.22 1.69 -4.18
CA TYR A 73 18.55 1.42 -4.74
C TYR A 73 19.04 2.44 -5.79
N GLY A 74 18.47 3.64 -5.82
CA GLY A 74 18.86 4.66 -6.79
C GLY A 74 18.42 4.36 -8.23
N MET A 75 17.55 3.37 -8.47
CA MET A 75 17.21 2.90 -9.82
C MET A 75 15.75 2.45 -10.01
N TYR A 76 15.08 1.95 -8.97
CA TYR A 76 13.75 1.32 -9.10
C TYR A 76 12.69 2.01 -8.26
N HIS A 77 11.43 1.71 -8.55
CA HIS A 77 10.29 2.19 -7.77
C HIS A 77 9.45 1.02 -7.26
N CYS A 78 8.95 1.16 -6.03
CA CYS A 78 8.01 0.21 -5.43
C CYS A 78 6.67 0.91 -5.22
N LEU A 79 5.57 0.25 -5.61
CA LEU A 79 4.20 0.77 -5.47
C LEU A 79 3.47 0.09 -4.32
N ASN A 80 2.97 0.90 -3.39
CA ASN A 80 2.16 0.42 -2.28
C ASN A 80 0.79 1.09 -2.29
N PHE A 81 -0.24 0.39 -1.82
CA PHE A 81 -1.54 0.96 -1.51
C PHE A 81 -1.68 1.09 0.01
N VAL A 82 -1.90 2.31 0.50
CA VAL A 82 -2.15 2.59 1.91
C VAL A 82 -3.48 1.96 2.32
N THR A 83 -3.51 1.37 3.50
CA THR A 83 -4.67 0.67 4.08
C THR A 83 -4.95 1.20 5.48
N GLU A 84 -5.98 0.66 6.13
CA GLU A 84 -6.39 1.03 7.49
C GLU A 84 -6.90 2.47 7.59
N ARG A 85 -7.25 2.89 8.81
CA ARG A 85 -7.67 4.25 9.13
C ARG A 85 -6.51 5.24 9.03
N GLU A 86 -6.85 6.49 8.75
CA GLU A 86 -5.89 7.59 8.81
C GLU A 86 -5.15 7.63 10.16
N GLY A 87 -3.85 7.92 10.11
CA GLY A 87 -2.94 7.92 11.26
C GLY A 87 -2.33 6.57 11.60
N PHE A 88 -2.84 5.45 11.06
CA PHE A 88 -2.25 4.12 11.24
C PHE A 88 -1.44 3.70 10.00
N PRO A 89 -0.09 3.66 10.05
CA PRO A 89 0.72 3.53 8.85
C PRO A 89 0.85 2.07 8.40
N ALA A 90 -0.08 1.64 7.55
CA ALA A 90 -0.03 0.30 6.96
C ALA A 90 -0.32 0.33 5.46
N ALA A 91 0.30 -0.57 4.72
CA ALA A 91 0.17 -0.61 3.26
C ALA A 91 0.40 -2.01 2.70
N VAL A 92 -0.05 -2.21 1.46
CA VAL A 92 0.19 -3.42 0.67
C VAL A 92 1.09 -3.07 -0.52
N LEU A 93 2.25 -3.70 -0.61
CA LEU A 93 3.15 -3.66 -1.78
C LEU A 93 2.61 -4.60 -2.87
N ILE A 94 2.75 -4.17 -4.13
CA ILE A 94 2.43 -4.95 -5.35
C ILE A 94 3.71 -5.33 -6.07
#